data_AF-A0A1G8DNL1-F1
#
_entry.id   AF-A0A1G8DNL1-F1
#
_cell.length_a   1.000
_cell.length_b   1.000
_cell.length_c   1.000
_cell.angle_alpha   90.00
_cell.angle_beta   90.00
_cell.angle_gamma   90.00
#
_symmetry.space_group_name_H-M   'P 1'
#
loop_
_entity.id
_entity.type
_entity.pdbx_description
1 polymer ?
#
loop_
_entity_poly.entity_id
_entity_poly.type
_entity_poly.pdbx_seq_one_letter_code
_entity_poly.pdbx_strand_id
1 'polypeptide(L)'
;MAGSVGGWSDRMGEIVRYGALGKFGRGHCAESDASQLAMTGAGGRNGLDLESAGWAEIRNVERIYADEDGTAPTVRYEGPTEFTVEGERALRFRAYITDIPNDGGCVPPAVTFDVVTLKGLATAEIMVLIVESQREVPGALATTIPDQIIGTIERTR
;
A
#
# COMPACT_ATOMS: atom_id res chain seq x y z
N MET A 1 -0.91 23.50 3.33
CA MET A 1 -2.05 22.56 3.30
C MET A 1 -1.71 21.39 4.20
N ALA A 2 -2.50 21.12 5.23
CA ALA A 2 -2.31 19.94 6.07
C ALA A 2 -2.83 18.73 5.28
N GLY A 3 -1.94 18.01 4.61
CA GLY A 3 -2.29 16.75 3.96
C GLY A 3 -2.53 15.67 5.00
N SER A 4 -3.45 14.74 4.73
CA SER A 4 -3.61 13.53 5.53
C SER A 4 -2.32 12.71 5.45
N VAL A 5 -1.74 12.42 6.62
CA VAL A 5 -0.59 11.54 6.79
C VAL A 5 -1.02 10.35 7.63
N GLY A 6 -0.48 9.18 7.33
CA GLY A 6 -0.71 7.97 8.11
C GLY A 6 0.11 6.82 7.54
N GLY A 7 -0.05 5.65 8.14
CA GLY A 7 0.76 4.49 7.80
C GLY A 7 0.60 3.44 8.88
N TRP A 8 1.61 2.60 9.01
CA TRP A 8 1.60 1.48 9.92
C TRP A 8 2.77 1.57 10.90
N SER A 9 2.54 1.11 12.12
CA SER A 9 3.51 1.06 13.21
C SER A 9 3.26 -0.18 14.03
N ASP A 10 4.31 -0.73 14.63
CA ASP A 10 4.24 -1.80 15.62
C ASP A 10 4.90 -1.36 16.94
N ARG A 11 5.12 -2.30 17.86
CA ARG A 11 5.80 -2.05 19.15
C ARG A 11 7.25 -1.54 18.99
N MET A 12 7.92 -1.82 17.86
CA MET A 12 9.28 -1.36 17.57
C MET A 12 9.29 0.06 16.94
N GLY A 13 8.12 0.61 16.61
CA GLY A 13 7.96 1.96 16.11
C GLY A 13 7.30 2.02 14.73
N GLU A 14 7.51 3.12 14.02
CA GLU A 14 6.97 3.30 12.66
C GLU A 14 7.53 2.25 11.70
N ILE A 15 6.65 1.60 10.93
CA ILE A 15 7.03 0.70 9.84
C ILE A 15 7.17 1.52 8.57
N VAL A 16 6.09 2.22 8.19
CA VAL A 16 6.04 3.09 7.02
C VAL A 16 5.08 4.24 7.24
N ARG A 17 5.36 5.36 6.56
CA ARG A 17 4.53 6.57 6.56
C ARG A 17 4.32 7.08 5.15
N TYR A 18 3.06 7.42 4.84
CA TYR A 18 2.64 8.00 3.58
C TYR A 18 1.85 9.28 3.82
N GLY A 19 1.97 10.21 2.88
CA GLY A 19 1.11 11.37 2.77
C GLY A 19 0.04 11.16 1.70
N ALA A 20 -0.74 12.22 1.44
CA ALA A 20 -1.78 12.24 0.40
C ALA A 20 -2.77 11.06 0.52
N LEU A 21 -3.15 10.71 1.75
CA LEU A 21 -3.96 9.52 1.98
C LEU A 21 -5.39 9.66 1.46
N GLY A 22 -5.84 8.67 0.70
CA GLY A 22 -7.24 8.38 0.42
C GLY A 22 -7.69 7.15 1.19
N LYS A 23 -8.89 7.17 1.79
CA LYS A 23 -9.46 6.01 2.50
C LYS A 23 -10.88 5.73 2.02
N PHE A 24 -11.21 4.47 1.80
CA PHE A 24 -12.53 4.02 1.37
C PHE A 24 -13.13 3.00 2.35
N GLY A 25 -14.47 3.00 2.47
CA GLY A 25 -15.18 1.99 3.27
C GLY A 25 -14.93 2.09 4.77
N ARG A 26 -14.92 3.32 5.31
CA ARG A 26 -14.69 3.53 6.75
C ARG A 26 -15.80 2.93 7.62
N GLY A 27 -15.43 2.47 8.82
CA GLY A 27 -16.38 1.97 9.82
C GLY A 27 -17.05 0.66 9.40
N HIS A 28 -16.41 -0.13 8.53
CA HIS A 28 -16.89 -1.46 8.20
C HIS A 28 -16.88 -2.39 9.42
N CYS A 29 -16.00 -2.10 10.37
CA CYS A 29 -15.91 -2.77 11.65
C CYS A 29 -16.49 -1.92 12.78
N ALA A 30 -17.34 -2.51 13.61
CA ALA A 30 -17.89 -1.85 14.81
C ALA A 30 -16.84 -1.61 15.92
N GLU A 31 -15.76 -2.39 15.94
CA GLU A 31 -14.70 -2.31 16.95
C GLU A 31 -13.64 -1.24 16.62
N SER A 32 -13.67 -0.69 15.40
CA SER A 32 -12.69 0.31 14.96
C SER A 32 -13.28 1.29 13.95
N ASP A 33 -13.47 2.54 14.38
CA ASP A 33 -13.85 3.66 13.51
C ASP A 33 -12.80 3.99 12.44
N ALA A 34 -11.55 3.55 12.67
CA ALA A 34 -10.45 3.67 11.73
C ALA A 34 -10.39 2.52 10.71
N SER A 35 -11.23 1.49 10.87
CA SER A 35 -11.36 0.41 9.88
C SER A 35 -11.69 1.00 8.53
N GLN A 36 -11.09 0.43 7.48
CA GLN A 36 -11.20 0.89 6.11
C GLN A 36 -11.09 -0.33 5.20
N LEU A 37 -11.80 -0.31 4.08
CA LEU A 37 -11.76 -1.40 3.10
C LEU A 37 -10.63 -1.22 2.09
N ALA A 38 -10.15 0.00 1.91
CA ALA A 38 -9.00 0.30 1.08
C ALA A 38 -8.35 1.64 1.48
N MET A 39 -7.06 1.76 1.17
CA MET A 39 -6.30 2.98 1.36
C MET A 39 -5.35 3.22 0.18
N THR A 40 -5.22 4.47 -0.24
CA THR A 40 -4.14 4.94 -1.11
C THR A 40 -3.24 5.88 -0.35
N GLY A 41 -1.98 5.98 -0.76
CA GLY A 41 -1.03 6.92 -0.19
C GLY A 41 0.16 7.14 -1.11
N ALA A 42 0.87 8.25 -0.92
CA ALA A 42 2.08 8.55 -1.67
C ALA A 42 3.23 8.96 -0.75
N GLY A 43 4.44 8.65 -1.17
CA GLY A 43 5.67 8.99 -0.47
C GLY A 43 6.83 9.25 -1.41
N GLY A 44 7.93 9.80 -0.87
CA GLY A 44 9.19 9.99 -1.59
C GLY A 44 10.29 9.06 -1.09
N ARG A 45 11.16 8.60 -1.99
CA ARG A 45 12.38 7.82 -1.68
C ARG A 45 13.59 8.44 -2.39
N ASN A 46 14.74 8.42 -1.71
CA ASN A 46 16.01 8.97 -2.19
C ASN A 46 17.11 7.91 -2.12
N GLY A 47 18.10 7.97 -3.01
CA GLY A 47 19.27 7.11 -2.98
C GLY A 47 19.02 5.66 -3.43
N LEU A 48 17.89 5.39 -4.09
CA LEU A 48 17.52 4.08 -4.63
C LEU A 48 17.13 4.24 -6.10
N ASP A 49 17.23 3.15 -6.87
CA ASP A 49 16.55 3.04 -8.17
C ASP A 49 15.08 2.59 -8.02
N LEU A 50 14.29 2.67 -9.09
CA LEU A 50 12.86 2.36 -9.09
C LEU A 50 12.54 0.96 -8.57
N GLU A 51 13.38 -0.03 -8.92
CA GLU A 51 13.14 -1.41 -8.57
C GLU A 51 13.51 -1.67 -7.10
N SER A 52 14.68 -1.18 -6.68
CA SER A 52 15.11 -1.24 -5.29
C SER A 52 14.12 -0.56 -4.34
N ALA A 53 13.59 0.60 -4.72
CA ALA A 53 12.57 1.31 -3.96
C ALA A 53 11.26 0.50 -3.87
N GLY A 54 10.84 -0.12 -4.97
CA GLY A 54 9.61 -0.91 -5.01
C GLY A 54 9.66 -2.15 -4.13
N TRP A 55 10.77 -2.90 -4.19
CA TRP A 55 10.98 -4.06 -3.33
C TRP A 55 11.14 -3.69 -1.86
N ALA A 56 11.86 -2.60 -1.56
CA ALA A 56 11.98 -2.11 -0.19
C ALA A 56 10.61 -1.72 0.38
N GLU A 57 9.74 -1.10 -0.43
CA GLU A 57 8.42 -0.72 0.03
C GLU A 57 7.50 -1.91 0.25
N ILE A 58 7.40 -2.80 -0.74
CA ILE A 58 6.39 -3.85 -0.73
C ILE A 58 6.70 -4.93 0.32
N ARG A 59 7.97 -5.14 0.68
CA ARG A 59 8.35 -6.09 1.74
C ARG A 59 7.91 -5.64 3.13
N ASN A 60 7.57 -4.36 3.32
CA ASN A 60 7.02 -3.92 4.60
C ASN A 60 5.70 -4.63 4.94
N VAL A 61 4.97 -5.19 3.96
CA VAL A 61 3.72 -5.93 4.21
C VAL A 61 3.89 -7.10 5.18
N GLU A 62 5.08 -7.73 5.20
CA GLU A 62 5.38 -8.83 6.13
C GLU A 62 5.31 -8.36 7.59
N ARG A 63 5.81 -7.15 7.87
CA ARG A 63 5.80 -6.55 9.20
C ARG A 63 4.48 -5.84 9.50
N ILE A 64 3.85 -5.23 8.49
CA ILE A 64 2.55 -4.55 8.61
C ILE A 64 1.44 -5.51 9.07
N TYR A 65 1.46 -6.74 8.56
CA TYR A 65 0.43 -7.75 8.80
C TYR A 65 0.91 -8.89 9.71
N ALA A 66 2.06 -8.74 10.38
CA ALA A 66 2.46 -9.65 11.45
C ALA A 66 1.67 -9.33 12.73
N ASP A 67 1.43 -10.35 13.58
CA ASP A 67 0.92 -10.10 14.93
C ASP A 67 2.02 -9.55 15.85
N GLU A 68 1.62 -9.21 17.07
CA GLU A 68 2.54 -8.65 18.04
C GLU A 68 3.59 -9.65 18.58
N ASP A 69 3.37 -10.95 18.39
CA ASP A 69 4.32 -12.02 18.75
C ASP A 69 5.27 -12.34 17.60
N GLY A 70 5.09 -11.70 16.43
CA GLY A 70 5.93 -11.83 15.25
C GLY A 70 5.51 -12.97 14.32
N THR A 71 4.32 -13.55 14.50
CA THR A 71 3.74 -14.47 13.52
C THR A 71 3.53 -13.71 12.22
N ALA A 72 4.15 -14.17 11.14
CA ALA A 72 4.04 -13.53 9.83
C ALA A 72 2.83 -14.05 9.04
N PRO A 73 2.24 -13.23 8.16
CA PRO A 73 1.24 -13.68 7.21
C PRO A 73 1.88 -14.50 6.07
N THR A 74 1.05 -15.16 5.26
CA THR A 74 1.49 -15.69 3.96
C THR A 74 1.50 -14.57 2.93
N VAL A 75 2.64 -14.35 2.27
CA VAL A 75 2.79 -13.32 1.23
C VAL A 75 3.23 -13.94 -0.10
N ARG A 76 2.46 -13.67 -1.16
CA ARG A 76 2.87 -13.94 -2.54
C ARG A 76 3.12 -12.63 -3.28
N TYR A 77 4.32 -12.46 -3.79
CA TYR A 77 4.70 -11.30 -4.60
C TYR A 77 4.50 -11.55 -6.10
N GLU A 78 4.21 -10.49 -6.83
CA GLU A 78 4.09 -10.45 -8.30
C GLU A 78 4.75 -9.16 -8.82
N GLY A 79 5.46 -9.27 -9.94
CA GLY A 79 6.20 -8.17 -10.56
C GLY A 79 7.73 -8.22 -10.32
N PRO A 80 8.47 -7.16 -10.70
CA PRO A 80 7.94 -5.90 -11.25
C PRO A 80 7.27 -6.06 -12.61
N THR A 81 6.13 -5.39 -12.78
CA THR A 81 5.53 -5.15 -14.11
C THR A 81 5.86 -3.73 -14.54
N GLU A 82 6.52 -3.60 -15.69
CA GLU A 82 6.88 -2.29 -16.24
C GLU A 82 5.74 -1.70 -17.08
N PHE A 83 5.54 -0.39 -16.94
CA PHE A 83 4.64 0.40 -17.76
C PHE A 83 5.17 1.83 -17.89
N THR A 84 4.49 2.67 -18.67
CA THR A 84 4.88 4.07 -18.85
C THR A 84 3.84 5.03 -18.33
N VAL A 85 4.27 6.07 -17.63
CA VAL A 85 3.46 7.23 -17.28
C VAL A 85 3.98 8.42 -18.08
N GLU A 86 3.19 8.92 -19.02
CA GLU A 86 3.58 10.05 -19.89
C GLU A 86 4.96 9.84 -20.57
N GLY A 87 5.28 8.61 -20.96
CA GLY A 87 6.55 8.24 -21.60
C GLY A 87 7.72 7.95 -20.66
N GLU A 88 7.56 8.12 -19.34
CA GLU A 88 8.57 7.73 -18.34
C GLU A 88 8.32 6.33 -17.82
N ARG A 89 9.40 5.61 -17.54
CA ARG A 89 9.34 4.27 -16.93
C ARG A 89 8.72 4.33 -15.53
N ALA A 90 7.76 3.45 -15.28
CA ALA A 90 7.18 3.17 -13.98
C ALA A 90 7.13 1.65 -13.75
N LEU A 91 7.27 1.23 -12.49
CA LEU A 91 7.22 -0.17 -12.11
C LEU A 91 6.10 -0.41 -11.11
N ARG A 92 5.38 -1.52 -11.28
CA ARG A 92 4.36 -1.98 -10.35
C ARG A 92 4.79 -3.28 -9.69
N PHE A 93 4.60 -3.35 -8.39
CA PHE A 93 4.79 -4.52 -7.55
C PHE A 93 3.48 -4.81 -6.86
N ARG A 94 3.12 -6.08 -6.72
CA ARG A 94 1.90 -6.50 -6.06
C ARG A 94 2.18 -7.60 -5.06
N ALA A 95 1.59 -7.48 -3.88
CA ALA A 95 1.60 -8.48 -2.83
C ALA A 95 0.17 -8.94 -2.58
N TYR A 96 -0.01 -10.25 -2.55
CA TYR A 96 -1.23 -10.89 -2.09
C TYR A 96 -0.94 -11.46 -0.72
N ILE A 97 -1.61 -10.92 0.28
CA ILE A 97 -1.44 -11.29 1.68
C ILE A 97 -2.64 -12.12 2.09
N THR A 98 -2.39 -13.29 2.68
CA THR A 98 -3.38 -14.23 3.23
C THR A 98 -2.89 -14.78 4.56
N ASP A 99 -3.73 -15.55 5.25
CA ASP A 99 -3.41 -16.14 6.56
C ASP A 99 -2.92 -15.09 7.55
N ILE A 100 -3.53 -13.90 7.51
CA ILE A 100 -3.17 -12.79 8.39
C ILE A 100 -3.54 -13.19 9.82
N PRO A 101 -2.56 -13.22 10.76
CA PRO A 101 -2.84 -13.53 12.15
C PRO A 101 -3.95 -12.64 12.71
N ASN A 102 -4.96 -13.25 13.32
CA ASN A 102 -6.07 -12.54 13.94
C ASN A 102 -5.98 -12.68 15.46
N ASP A 103 -5.62 -11.59 16.13
CA ASP A 103 -5.48 -11.48 17.58
C ASP A 103 -6.77 -11.03 18.28
N GLY A 104 -7.92 -11.12 17.60
CA GLY A 104 -9.23 -10.85 18.18
C GLY A 104 -9.82 -9.50 17.80
N GLY A 105 -9.57 -9.04 16.57
CA GLY A 105 -10.11 -7.77 16.05
C GLY A 105 -10.49 -7.81 14.57
N CYS A 106 -10.66 -6.61 13.99
CA CYS A 106 -11.02 -6.41 12.58
C CYS A 106 -9.82 -6.48 11.64
N VAL A 107 -9.20 -7.64 11.65
CA VAL A 107 -8.15 -8.03 10.71
C VAL A 107 -8.83 -8.68 9.50
N PRO A 108 -8.59 -8.18 8.27
CA PRO A 108 -9.13 -8.82 7.08
C PRO A 108 -8.48 -10.21 6.87
N PRO A 109 -9.23 -11.19 6.33
CA PRO A 109 -8.67 -12.51 6.00
C PRO A 109 -7.61 -12.44 4.88
N ALA A 110 -7.73 -11.44 4.00
CA ALA A 110 -6.82 -11.25 2.89
C ALA A 110 -6.71 -9.78 2.48
N VAL A 111 -5.55 -9.41 1.94
CA VAL A 111 -5.28 -8.06 1.41
C VAL A 111 -4.56 -8.18 0.07
N THR A 112 -4.78 -7.21 -0.82
CA THR A 112 -3.86 -6.91 -1.92
C THR A 112 -3.19 -5.57 -1.67
N PHE A 113 -1.88 -5.54 -1.83
CA PHE A 113 -1.07 -4.34 -1.67
C PHE A 113 -0.27 -4.10 -2.94
N ASP A 114 -0.58 -3.00 -3.62
CA ASP A 114 0.13 -2.55 -4.81
C ASP A 114 1.08 -1.41 -4.45
N VAL A 115 2.30 -1.47 -5.00
CA VAL A 115 3.30 -0.41 -4.95
C VAL A 115 3.63 -0.02 -6.38
N VAL A 116 3.56 1.26 -6.68
CA VAL A 116 4.04 1.84 -7.95
C VAL A 116 5.21 2.76 -7.67
N THR A 117 6.32 2.55 -8.38
CA THR A 117 7.47 3.45 -8.36
C THR A 117 7.63 4.17 -9.69
N LEU A 118 7.87 5.46 -9.62
CA LEU A 118 8.15 6.33 -10.75
C LEU A 118 9.12 7.43 -10.33
N LYS A 119 9.75 8.09 -11.30
CA LYS A 119 10.66 9.20 -11.00
C LYS A 119 9.91 10.32 -10.25
N GLY A 120 10.41 10.68 -9.08
CA GLY A 120 9.95 11.83 -8.31
C GLY A 120 10.52 13.12 -8.91
N LEU A 121 9.67 14.11 -9.15
CA LEU A 121 10.05 15.40 -9.74
C LEU A 121 9.96 16.57 -8.74
N ALA A 122 9.82 16.25 -7.44
CA ALA A 122 9.67 17.23 -6.38
C ALA A 122 10.79 17.07 -5.33
N THR A 123 10.44 16.67 -4.11
CA THR A 123 11.36 16.62 -2.96
C THR A 123 12.13 15.30 -2.82
N ALA A 124 11.90 14.35 -3.72
CA ALA A 124 12.56 13.05 -3.71
C ALA A 124 12.80 12.54 -5.14
N GLU A 125 13.82 11.71 -5.32
CA GLU A 125 14.22 11.12 -6.61
C GLU A 125 13.19 10.13 -7.14
N ILE A 126 12.46 9.44 -6.25
CA ILE A 126 11.43 8.46 -6.57
C ILE A 126 10.16 8.83 -5.83
N MET A 127 9.04 8.84 -6.55
CA MET A 127 7.70 8.80 -5.97
C MET A 127 7.27 7.34 -5.83
N VAL A 128 6.69 7.02 -4.69
CA VAL A 128 6.02 5.75 -4.44
C VAL A 128 4.53 6.02 -4.23
N LEU A 129 3.68 5.33 -4.96
CA LEU A 129 2.24 5.27 -4.71
C LEU A 129 1.89 3.88 -4.19
N ILE A 130 1.04 3.82 -3.17
CA ILE A 130 0.48 2.57 -2.66
C ILE A 130 -1.03 2.53 -2.83
N VAL A 131 -1.53 1.31 -3.07
CA VAL A 131 -2.94 0.97 -3.03
C VAL A 131 -3.10 -0.31 -2.22
N GLU A 132 -3.68 -0.20 -1.05
CA GLU A 132 -4.07 -1.32 -0.19
C GLU A 132 -5.58 -1.55 -0.34
N SER A 133 -5.98 -2.81 -0.46
CA SER A 133 -7.39 -3.20 -0.51
C SER A 133 -7.60 -4.52 0.22
N GLN A 134 -8.52 -4.50 1.18
CA GLN A 134 -9.01 -5.70 1.83
C GLN A 134 -9.78 -6.56 0.82
N ARG A 135 -9.72 -7.88 1.02
CA ARG A 135 -10.41 -8.90 0.22
C ARG A 135 -11.21 -9.81 1.13
N GLU A 136 -12.18 -10.50 0.55
CA GLU A 136 -13.01 -11.51 1.24
C GLU A 136 -13.79 -10.95 2.44
N VAL A 137 -14.06 -9.64 2.44
CA VAL A 137 -14.91 -8.93 3.41
C VAL A 137 -16.10 -8.27 2.69
N PRO A 138 -17.28 -8.14 3.34
CA PRO A 138 -18.41 -7.47 2.71
C PRO A 138 -18.10 -6.01 2.33
N GLY A 139 -18.42 -5.63 1.09
CA GLY A 139 -18.15 -4.28 0.57
C GLY A 139 -16.71 -4.07 0.06
N ALA A 140 -15.84 -5.08 0.10
CA ALA A 140 -14.51 -5.03 -0.49
C ALA A 140 -14.57 -4.50 -1.94
N LEU A 141 -13.56 -3.71 -2.32
CA LEU A 141 -13.47 -3.19 -3.68
C LEU A 141 -13.38 -4.34 -4.69
N ALA A 142 -13.99 -4.14 -5.86
CA ALA A 142 -13.77 -5.05 -6.98
C ALA A 142 -12.27 -5.06 -7.33
N THR A 143 -11.74 -6.23 -7.68
CA THR A 143 -10.30 -6.44 -7.91
C THR A 143 -9.73 -5.59 -9.05
N THR A 144 -10.59 -5.03 -9.91
CA THR A 144 -10.21 -4.12 -11.01
C THR A 144 -10.02 -2.67 -10.55
N ILE A 145 -10.53 -2.26 -9.39
CA ILE A 145 -10.47 -0.87 -8.93
C ILE A 145 -9.03 -0.40 -8.66
N PRO A 146 -8.15 -1.19 -7.99
CA PRO A 146 -6.74 -0.79 -7.85
C PRO A 146 -6.05 -0.52 -9.19
N ASP A 147 -6.36 -1.33 -10.21
CA ASP A 147 -5.80 -1.14 -11.56
C ASP A 147 -6.31 0.15 -12.20
N GLN A 148 -7.59 0.49 -12.02
CA GLN A 148 -8.15 1.76 -12.48
C GLN A 148 -7.50 2.95 -11.78
N ILE A 149 -7.32 2.90 -10.45
CA ILE A 149 -6.62 3.96 -9.69
C ILE A 149 -5.21 4.17 -10.24
N ILE A 150 -4.44 3.10 -10.43
CA ILE A 150 -3.08 3.18 -10.97
C ILE A 150 -3.08 3.69 -12.41
N GLY A 151 -4.10 3.32 -13.20
CA GLY A 151 -4.29 3.82 -14.56
C GLY A 151 -4.61 5.31 -14.67
N THR A 152 -4.94 5.99 -13.56
CA THR A 152 -5.17 7.45 -13.53
C THR A 152 -3.93 8.27 -13.20
N ILE A 153 -2.78 7.63 -12.95
CA ILE A 153 -1.55 8.36 -12.65
C ILE A 153 -1.13 9.16 -13.87
N GLU A 154 -1.13 10.49 -13.72
CA GLU A 154 -0.70 11.46 -14.72
C GLU A 154 0.25 12.48 -14.09
N ARG A 155 1.04 13.17 -14.92
CA ARG A 155 1.88 14.28 -14.45
C ARG A 155 1.05 15.54 -14.31
N THR A 156 1.12 16.19 -13.16
CA THR A 156 0.60 17.56 -12.99
C THR A 156 1.41 18.51 -13.87
N ARG A 157 0.73 19.26 -14.74
CA ARG A 157 1.32 20.30 -15.59
C ARG A 157 1.52 21.62 -14.84
#